data_AF-J3SC19-F1
#
_entry.id   AF-J3SC19-F1
#
_cell.length_a   1.000
_cell.length_b   1.000
_cell.length_c   1.000
_cell.angle_alpha   90.00
_cell.angle_beta   90.00
_cell.angle_gamma   90.00
#
_symmetry.space_group_name_H-M   'P 1'
#
loop_
_entity.id
_entity.type
_entity.pdbx_description
1 polymer ?
#
loop_
_entity_poly.entity_id
_entity_poly.type
_entity_poly.pdbx_seq_one_letter_code
_entity_poly.pdbx_strand_id
1 'polypeptide(L)'
;MTTQICLTHSMMDCGIPAMVIALSVELGNMSPATWTCAPGTGVGMSLGVSLFALSALALPGQFSDYLDLIKSFSLAPALIYSAKFALSLPVTYHTWNGIRHLAWDLGIGFKIPQLYQSGALVLVLTVLSSLGIAAM
;
A
#
# COMPACT_ATOMS: atom_id res chain seq x y z
N MET A 1 1.64 0.14 -26.29
CA MET A 1 0.39 -0.65 -26.24
C MET A 1 0.50 -1.99 -26.96
N THR A 2 1.05 -2.06 -28.18
CA THR A 2 1.10 -3.30 -28.98
C THR A 2 2.01 -4.40 -28.40
N THR A 3 3.10 -4.02 -27.70
CA THR A 3 4.04 -4.97 -27.08
C THR A 3 3.48 -5.65 -25.83
N GLN A 4 2.64 -4.95 -25.05
CA GLN A 4 2.00 -5.49 -23.85
C GLN A 4 0.96 -6.56 -24.18
N ILE A 5 0.14 -6.34 -25.22
CA ILE A 5 -0.87 -7.32 -25.67
C ILE A 5 -0.17 -8.61 -26.15
N CYS A 6 0.92 -8.48 -26.90
CA CYS A 6 1.68 -9.62 -27.42
C CYS A 6 2.31 -10.46 -26.29
N LEU A 7 2.83 -9.79 -25.25
CA LEU A 7 3.36 -10.43 -24.03
C LEU A 7 2.27 -11.19 -23.26
N THR A 8 1.09 -10.58 -23.08
CA THR A 8 -0.02 -11.25 -22.38
C THR A 8 -0.55 -12.48 -23.12
N HIS A 9 -0.62 -12.43 -24.45
CA HIS A 9 -1.03 -13.58 -25.26
C HIS A 9 0.01 -14.70 -25.19
N SER A 10 1.29 -14.36 -25.35
CA SER A 10 2.40 -15.32 -25.25
C SER A 10 2.48 -15.98 -23.87
N MET A 11 2.16 -15.26 -22.79
CA MET A 11 2.10 -15.79 -21.43
C MET A 11 0.88 -16.70 -21.18
N MET A 12 -0.29 -16.37 -21.76
CA MET A 12 -1.47 -17.24 -21.72
C MET A 12 -1.21 -18.57 -22.44
N ASP A 13 -0.49 -18.53 -23.58
CA ASP A 13 -0.12 -19.74 -24.34
C ASP A 13 0.93 -20.60 -23.62
N CYS A 14 1.78 -20.00 -22.76
CA CYS A 14 2.78 -20.72 -21.96
C CYS A 14 2.21 -21.38 -20.68
N GLY A 15 0.90 -21.29 -20.42
CA GLY A 15 0.29 -21.85 -19.21
C GLY A 15 0.72 -21.15 -17.91
N ILE A 16 1.19 -19.91 -18.01
CA ILE A 16 1.53 -19.07 -16.86
C ILE A 16 0.24 -18.83 -16.05
N PRO A 17 0.25 -19.00 -14.71
CA PRO A 17 -0.95 -18.82 -13.89
C PRO A 17 -1.53 -17.41 -14.08
N ALA A 18 -2.87 -17.31 -14.12
CA ALA A 18 -3.60 -16.06 -14.37
C ALA A 18 -3.18 -14.91 -13.44
N MET A 19 -2.74 -15.23 -12.22
CA MET A 19 -2.12 -14.30 -11.28
C MET A 19 -0.85 -13.62 -11.82
N VAL A 20 0.04 -14.37 -12.48
CA VAL A 20 1.29 -13.82 -13.03
C VAL A 20 1.01 -12.97 -14.27
N ILE A 21 -0.05 -13.27 -15.03
CA ILE A 21 -0.51 -12.43 -16.14
C ILE A 21 -1.15 -11.14 -15.61
N ALA A 22 -2.03 -11.23 -14.62
CA ALA A 22 -2.64 -10.08 -13.97
C ALA A 22 -1.58 -9.15 -13.38
N LEU A 23 -0.62 -9.73 -12.67
CA LEU A 23 0.53 -9.02 -12.14
C LEU A 23 1.33 -8.39 -13.29
N SER A 24 1.70 -9.12 -14.34
CA SER A 24 2.48 -8.58 -15.47
C SER A 24 1.77 -7.47 -16.27
N VAL A 25 0.43 -7.46 -16.30
CA VAL A 25 -0.38 -6.39 -16.91
C VAL A 25 -0.43 -5.15 -16.02
N GLU A 26 -0.65 -5.35 -14.73
CA GLU A 26 -0.61 -4.30 -13.71
C GLU A 26 0.73 -3.58 -13.76
N LEU A 27 1.79 -4.38 -13.71
CA LEU A 27 3.18 -4.01 -13.83
C LEU A 27 3.50 -3.41 -15.23
N GLY A 28 2.91 -3.92 -16.29
CA GLY A 28 3.17 -3.46 -17.64
C GLY A 28 2.61 -2.08 -18.00
N ASN A 29 1.51 -1.68 -17.35
CA ASN A 29 0.70 -0.54 -17.76
C ASN A 29 0.56 0.55 -16.68
N MET A 30 1.12 0.32 -15.48
CA MET A 30 1.15 1.30 -14.40
C MET A 30 2.38 2.22 -14.47
N SER A 31 2.16 3.49 -14.09
CA SER A 31 3.21 4.47 -13.85
C SER A 31 4.30 3.90 -12.91
N PRO A 32 5.59 4.30 -13.07
CA PRO A 32 6.68 3.89 -12.19
C PRO A 32 6.41 4.10 -10.68
N ALA A 33 5.48 5.00 -10.34
CA ALA A 33 5.08 5.29 -8.95
C ALA A 33 4.39 4.10 -8.26
N THR A 34 3.54 3.35 -8.94
CA THR A 34 2.76 2.24 -8.36
C THR A 34 3.62 0.96 -8.15
N TRP A 35 4.67 0.80 -8.95
CA TRP A 35 5.64 -0.30 -8.88
C TRP A 35 6.55 -0.26 -7.66
N THR A 36 7.02 0.92 -7.28
CA THR A 36 7.91 1.11 -6.13
C THR A 36 7.14 1.13 -4.82
N CYS A 37 5.87 1.56 -4.85
CA CYS A 37 5.05 1.69 -3.65
C CYS A 37 4.54 0.36 -3.08
N ALA A 38 4.27 -0.69 -3.85
CA ALA A 38 3.71 -1.93 -3.27
C ALA A 38 4.71 -2.73 -2.39
N PRO A 39 5.96 -3.01 -2.82
CA PRO A 39 6.99 -3.55 -1.94
C PRO A 39 7.49 -2.50 -0.93
N GLY A 40 7.59 -1.23 -1.34
CA GLY A 40 8.08 -0.14 -0.50
C GLY A 40 7.19 0.16 0.71
N THR A 41 5.87 0.07 0.58
CA THR A 41 4.95 0.20 1.71
C THR A 41 5.03 -1.01 2.64
N GLY A 42 5.12 -2.24 2.11
CA GLY A 42 5.29 -3.46 2.93
C GLY A 42 6.60 -3.47 3.72
N VAL A 43 7.73 -3.14 3.08
CA VAL A 43 9.05 -3.04 3.73
C VAL A 43 9.08 -1.85 4.69
N GLY A 44 8.54 -0.70 4.29
CA GLY A 44 8.45 0.49 5.14
C GLY A 44 7.66 0.23 6.42
N MET A 45 6.50 -0.45 6.32
CA MET A 45 5.72 -0.85 7.48
C MET A 45 6.44 -1.87 8.35
N SER A 46 7.07 -2.89 7.76
CA SER A 46 7.81 -3.92 8.50
C SER A 46 8.99 -3.31 9.27
N LEU A 47 9.72 -2.39 8.65
CA LEU A 47 10.77 -1.61 9.31
C LEU A 47 10.21 -0.71 10.41
N GLY A 48 9.09 -0.02 10.15
CA GLY A 48 8.42 0.83 11.14
C GLY A 48 8.01 0.07 12.40
N VAL A 49 7.36 -1.08 12.25
CA VAL A 49 6.96 -1.95 13.38
C VAL A 49 8.19 -2.53 14.09
N SER A 50 9.22 -2.94 13.34
CA SER A 50 10.45 -3.46 13.92
C SER A 50 11.21 -2.41 14.72
N LEU A 51 11.31 -1.18 14.21
CA LEU A 51 11.94 -0.06 14.89
C LEU A 51 11.14 0.35 16.14
N PHE A 52 9.81 0.32 16.08
CA PHE A 52 8.96 0.55 17.25
C PHE A 52 9.15 -0.52 18.33
N ALA A 53 9.26 -1.80 17.94
CA ALA A 53 9.55 -2.88 18.87
C ALA A 53 10.96 -2.74 19.47
N LEU A 54 11.95 -2.39 18.67
CA LEU A 54 13.31 -2.15 19.14
C LEU A 54 13.41 -0.95 20.07
N SER A 55 12.70 0.15 19.77
CA SER A 55 12.69 1.33 20.63
C SER A 55 12.02 1.05 21.97
N ALA A 56 10.97 0.23 22.00
CA ALA A 56 10.34 -0.22 23.23
C ALA A 56 11.27 -1.06 24.12
N LEU A 57 12.25 -1.77 23.54
CA LEU A 57 13.25 -2.54 24.28
C LEU A 57 14.48 -1.71 24.67
N ALA A 58 14.91 -0.81 23.80
CA ALA A 58 16.19 -0.10 23.94
C ALA A 58 16.08 1.23 24.71
N LEU A 59 14.93 1.90 24.67
CA LEU A 59 14.76 3.21 25.30
C LEU A 59 14.21 3.08 26.73
N PRO A 60 14.78 3.81 27.70
CA PRO A 60 14.25 3.87 29.06
C PRO A 60 13.09 4.88 29.14
N GLY A 61 11.92 4.40 29.53
CA GLY A 61 10.72 5.23 29.67
C GLY A 61 9.46 4.46 29.26
N GLN A 62 8.29 4.98 29.61
CA GLN A 62 7.03 4.45 29.12
C GLN A 62 6.55 5.26 27.91
N PHE A 63 5.67 4.69 27.10
CA PHE A 63 5.15 5.36 25.91
C PHE A 63 4.52 6.73 26.22
N SER A 64 3.90 6.88 27.40
CA SER A 64 3.33 8.14 27.89
C SER A 64 4.34 9.29 27.96
N ASP A 65 5.57 8.99 28.41
CA ASP A 65 6.59 10.01 28.64
C ASP A 65 7.03 10.64 27.32
N TYR A 66 7.15 9.83 26.26
CA TYR A 66 7.45 10.30 24.91
C TYR A 66 6.29 11.06 24.28
N LEU A 67 5.05 10.69 24.56
CA LEU A 67 3.88 11.44 24.09
C LEU A 67 3.84 12.85 24.68
N ASP A 68 4.13 12.98 25.97
CA ASP A 68 4.12 14.27 26.65
C ASP A 68 5.29 15.16 26.20
N LEU A 69 6.45 14.55 25.93
CA LEU A 69 7.57 15.23 25.27
C LEU A 69 7.16 15.78 23.88
N ILE A 70 6.50 14.97 23.04
CA ILE A 70 6.04 15.41 21.71
C ILE A 70 5.01 16.54 21.82
N LYS A 71 4.08 16.46 22.77
CA LYS A 71 3.08 17.51 23.02
C LYS A 71 3.73 18.82 23.46
N SER A 72 4.83 18.76 24.24
CA SER A 72 5.54 19.95 24.72
C SER A 72 6.12 20.80 23.59
N PHE A 73 6.45 20.20 22.44
CA PHE A 73 6.93 20.93 21.26
C PHE A 73 5.87 21.82 20.58
N SER A 74 4.61 21.75 21.00
CA SER A 74 3.52 22.63 20.53
C SER A 74 3.46 22.71 18.99
N LEU A 75 3.55 21.56 18.33
CA LEU A 75 3.59 21.45 16.87
C LEU A 75 2.30 22.00 16.25
N ALA A 76 2.44 22.62 15.07
CA ALA A 76 1.29 23.14 14.33
C ALA A 76 0.29 22.00 14.03
N PRO A 77 -1.03 22.22 14.18
CA PRO A 77 -2.05 21.20 13.90
C PRO A 77 -1.95 20.61 12.49
N ALA A 78 -1.56 21.43 11.50
CA ALA A 78 -1.34 20.99 10.13
C ALA A 78 -0.18 19.98 10.00
N LEU A 79 0.88 20.11 10.81
CA LEU A 79 2.02 19.19 10.83
C LEU A 79 1.64 17.84 11.46
N ILE A 80 0.83 17.87 12.52
CA ILE A 80 0.32 16.64 13.15
C ILE A 80 -0.60 15.91 12.17
N TYR A 81 -1.47 16.64 11.49
CA TYR A 81 -2.35 16.07 10.46
C TYR A 81 -1.55 15.44 9.31
N SER A 82 -0.54 16.13 8.79
CA SER A 82 0.28 15.59 7.69
C SER A 82 1.09 14.37 8.11
N ALA A 83 1.60 14.33 9.35
CA ALA A 83 2.27 13.15 9.90
C ALA A 83 1.32 11.95 10.02
N LYS A 84 0.11 12.16 10.54
CA LYS A 84 -0.94 11.11 10.62
C LYS A 84 -1.33 10.61 9.24
N PHE A 85 -1.52 11.53 8.29
CA PHE A 85 -1.85 11.18 6.92
C PHE A 85 -0.74 10.36 6.26
N ALA A 86 0.51 10.79 6.39
CA ALA A 86 1.68 10.09 5.85
C ALA A 86 1.87 8.69 6.43
N LEU A 87 1.54 8.48 7.72
CA LEU A 87 1.55 7.15 8.35
C LEU A 87 0.37 6.28 7.93
N SER A 88 -0.82 6.87 7.74
CA SER A 88 -2.04 6.13 7.38
C SER A 88 -2.07 5.68 5.91
N LEU A 89 -1.46 6.44 5.00
CA LEU A 89 -1.39 6.14 3.57
C LEU A 89 -0.80 4.76 3.23
N PRO A 90 0.40 4.39 3.70
CA PRO A 90 0.99 3.08 3.39
C PRO A 90 0.15 1.94 3.96
N VAL A 91 -0.43 2.11 5.15
CA VAL A 91 -1.23 1.09 5.84
C VAL A 91 -2.53 0.83 5.08
N THR A 92 -3.28 1.87 4.75
CA THR A 92 -4.55 1.73 4.03
C THR A 92 -4.33 1.21 2.61
N TYR A 93 -3.30 1.67 1.91
CA TYR A 93 -2.93 1.18 0.58
C TYR A 93 -2.62 -0.32 0.61
N HIS A 94 -1.74 -0.74 1.51
CA HIS A 94 -1.35 -2.14 1.62
C HIS A 94 -2.54 -3.04 2.01
N THR A 95 -3.43 -2.55 2.86
CA THR A 95 -4.64 -3.29 3.27
C THR A 95 -5.60 -3.50 2.10
N TRP A 96 -5.94 -2.44 1.36
CA TRP A 96 -6.86 -2.55 0.22
C TRP A 96 -6.25 -3.33 -0.95
N ASN A 97 -4.96 -3.14 -1.22
CA ASN A 97 -4.26 -3.92 -2.22
C ASN A 97 -4.14 -5.39 -1.79
N GLY A 98 -3.93 -5.68 -0.50
CA GLY A 98 -3.93 -7.04 0.06
C GLY A 98 -5.26 -7.75 -0.14
N ILE A 99 -6.40 -7.08 0.09
CA ILE A 99 -7.74 -7.63 -0.18
C ILE A 99 -7.89 -7.98 -1.66
N ARG A 100 -7.38 -7.13 -2.57
CA ARG A 100 -7.39 -7.42 -4.01
C ARG A 100 -6.54 -8.65 -4.35
N HIS A 101 -5.37 -8.81 -3.74
CA HIS A 101 -4.53 -10.00 -3.92
C HIS A 101 -5.22 -11.26 -3.40
N LEU A 102 -5.89 -11.20 -2.24
CA LEU A 102 -6.69 -12.32 -1.73
C LEU A 102 -7.85 -12.67 -2.67
N ALA A 103 -8.49 -11.68 -3.31
CA ALA A 103 -9.49 -11.94 -4.33
C ALA A 103 -8.91 -12.66 -5.56
N TRP A 104 -7.66 -12.34 -5.93
CA TRP A 104 -6.93 -13.08 -6.98
C TRP A 104 -6.60 -14.51 -6.55
N ASP A 105 -6.24 -14.75 -5.29
CA ASP A 105 -6.02 -16.11 -4.77
C ASP A 105 -7.30 -16.97 -4.82
N LEU A 106 -8.47 -16.34 -4.68
CA LEU A 106 -9.78 -16.97 -4.85
C LEU A 106 -10.21 -17.14 -6.31
N GLY A 107 -9.41 -16.69 -7.27
CA GLY A 107 -9.72 -16.81 -8.69
C GLY A 107 -10.59 -15.69 -9.28
N ILE A 108 -10.82 -14.61 -8.53
CA ILE A 108 -11.79 -13.55 -8.87
C ILE A 108 -11.05 -12.35 -9.49
N GLY A 109 -11.60 -11.77 -10.57
CA GLY A 109 -11.15 -10.47 -11.07
C GLY A 109 -9.96 -10.48 -12.04
N PHE A 110 -9.68 -11.61 -12.70
CA PHE A 110 -8.58 -11.73 -13.67
C PHE A 110 -8.87 -11.16 -15.07
N LYS A 111 -10.10 -10.69 -15.35
CA LYS A 111 -10.37 -10.05 -16.64
C LYS A 111 -9.66 -8.69 -16.68
N ILE A 112 -9.02 -8.37 -17.79
CA ILE A 112 -8.32 -7.09 -18.03
C ILE A 112 -9.12 -5.85 -17.57
N PRO A 113 -10.41 -5.67 -17.91
CA PRO A 113 -11.17 -4.52 -17.42
C PRO A 113 -11.37 -4.52 -15.90
N GLN A 114 -11.52 -5.69 -15.27
CA GLN A 114 -11.68 -5.82 -13.82
C GLN A 114 -10.38 -5.51 -13.07
N LEU A 115 -9.22 -5.79 -13.66
CA LEU A 115 -7.92 -5.41 -13.11
C LEU A 115 -7.79 -3.88 -12.99
N TYR A 116 -8.08 -3.14 -14.05
CA TYR A 116 -8.04 -1.66 -14.00
C TYR A 116 -9.08 -1.08 -13.04
N GLN A 117 -10.30 -1.62 -13.04
CA GLN A 117 -11.36 -1.17 -12.13
C GLN A 117 -10.99 -1.40 -10.66
N SER A 118 -10.48 -2.59 -10.34
CA SER A 118 -10.06 -2.92 -8.96
C SER A 118 -8.84 -2.11 -8.53
N GLY A 119 -7.89 -1.84 -9.43
CA GLY A 119 -6.74 -0.96 -9.14
C GLY A 119 -7.16 0.49 -8.85
N ALA A 120 -8.04 1.07 -9.66
CA ALA A 120 -8.57 2.41 -9.42
C ALA A 120 -9.38 2.47 -8.11
N LEU A 121 -10.16 1.43 -7.82
CA LEU A 121 -10.94 1.32 -6.57
C LEU A 121 -10.02 1.29 -5.33
N VAL A 122 -8.93 0.52 -5.37
CA VAL A 122 -7.93 0.49 -4.28
C VAL A 122 -7.35 1.89 -4.02
N LEU A 123 -6.99 2.65 -5.06
CA LEU A 123 -6.44 3.99 -4.91
C LEU A 123 -7.45 4.97 -4.28
N VAL A 124 -8.70 4.95 -4.75
CA VAL A 124 -9.76 5.81 -4.18
C VAL A 124 -10.01 5.48 -2.71
N LEU A 125 -10.16 4.18 -2.39
CA LEU A 125 -10.37 3.74 -1.01
C LEU A 125 -9.19 4.11 -0.10
N THR A 126 -7.96 4.00 -0.60
CA THR A 126 -6.74 4.39 0.13
C THR A 126 -6.78 5.87 0.52
N VAL A 127 -7.06 6.76 -0.42
CA VAL A 127 -7.10 8.21 -0.16
C VAL A 127 -8.22 8.56 0.80
N LEU A 128 -9.43 8.03 0.58
CA LEU A 128 -10.58 8.32 1.44
C LEU A 128 -10.37 7.84 2.88
N SER A 129 -9.90 6.60 3.05
CA SER A 129 -9.63 6.04 4.37
C SER A 129 -8.47 6.75 5.08
N SER A 130 -7.40 7.10 4.36
CA SER A 130 -6.27 7.86 4.93
C SER A 130 -6.68 9.25 5.40
N LEU A 131 -7.49 9.97 4.60
CA LEU A 131 -8.01 11.27 5.01
C LEU A 131 -8.95 11.16 6.21
N GLY A 132 -9.82 10.14 6.23
CA GLY A 132 -10.70 9.88 7.37
C GLY A 132 -9.93 9.61 8.66
N ILE A 133 -8.91 8.75 8.61
CA ILE A 133 -8.05 8.42 9.76
C ILE A 133 -7.21 9.63 10.19
N ALA A 134 -6.69 10.41 9.25
CA ALA A 134 -5.91 11.60 9.58
C ALA A 134 -6.73 12.68 10.30
N ALA A 135 -8.04 12.77 10.00
CA ALA A 135 -8.95 13.75 10.57
C ALA A 135 -9.50 13.42 11.97
N MET A 136 -9.43 12.15 12.40
CA MET A 136 -9.87 11.68 13.73
C MET A 136 -8.84 11.95 14.82
#